data_AF-A0A9D8IYB2-F1
#
_entry.id   AF-A0A9D8IYB2-F1
#
_cell.length_a   1.000
_cell.length_b   1.000
_cell.length_c   1.000
_cell.angle_alpha   90.00
_cell.angle_beta   90.00
_cell.angle_gamma   90.00
#
_symmetry.space_group_name_H-M   'P 1'
#
loop_
_entity.id
_entity.type
_entity.pdbx_description
1 polymer ?
#
loop_
_entity_poly.entity_id
_entity_poly.type
_entity_poly.pdbx_seq_one_letter_code
_entity_poly.pdbx_strand_id
1 'polypeptide(L)'
;GAKEAGADAVKFQKRTPELCVPKDQWNQERDTPWGRIRYIEYRRLVEFNAEQYAEIDAYCRSLDIDWTASCWDEPSIDFMEPFAPPFYKMASASLTDLPLLRKARATGRPVMISTGMSTMDEIITAVEALGTHDEQGRVNLMIAHSTSTYPCRVEELNLRMIDTLRGNYPGVPIGYSGHETGLAPSMAAVAMGASFLERHVTLDRAMWGTDQAASVELIGLERLIRDVRDIERSLGDGVKRVYDSELGARRKLRRVCSAVS
;
A
#
# COMPACT_ATOMS: atom_id res chain seq x y z
N GLY A 1 -12.63 -1.17 13.51
CA GLY A 1 -11.76 -0.30 12.70
C GLY A 1 -11.54 -0.86 11.30
N ALA A 2 -10.29 -1.21 10.95
CA ALA A 2 -9.93 -1.64 9.60
C ALA A 2 -10.70 -2.88 9.10
N LYS A 3 -10.84 -3.92 9.94
CA LYS A 3 -11.63 -5.12 9.62
C LYS A 3 -13.10 -4.81 9.32
N GLU A 4 -13.73 -3.95 10.12
CA GLU A 4 -15.13 -3.54 9.94
C GLU A 4 -15.32 -2.74 8.65
N ALA A 5 -14.34 -1.90 8.27
CA ALA A 5 -14.33 -1.20 7.00
C ALA A 5 -14.13 -2.13 5.79
N GLY A 6 -13.78 -3.40 6.02
CA GLY A 6 -13.56 -4.41 4.99
C GLY A 6 -12.14 -4.47 4.45
N ALA A 7 -11.14 -3.96 5.20
CA ALA A 7 -9.74 -4.04 4.77
C ALA A 7 -9.23 -5.48 4.83
N ASP A 8 -8.44 -5.86 3.83
CA ASP A 8 -7.86 -7.21 3.73
C ASP A 8 -6.70 -7.40 4.72
N ALA A 9 -5.93 -6.34 4.99
CA ALA A 9 -4.79 -6.38 5.91
C ALA A 9 -4.58 -5.06 6.67
N VAL A 10 -3.89 -5.12 7.82
CA VAL A 10 -3.35 -3.96 8.54
C VAL A 10 -1.83 -3.98 8.55
N LYS A 11 -1.20 -2.80 8.40
CA LYS A 11 0.26 -2.69 8.33
C LYS A 11 0.81 -1.75 9.39
N PHE A 12 1.85 -2.20 10.07
CA PHE A 12 2.63 -1.45 11.05
C PHE A 12 4.01 -1.07 10.52
N GLN A 13 4.85 -0.50 11.38
CA GLN A 13 6.22 -0.10 11.06
C GLN A 13 7.15 -0.73 12.09
N LYS A 14 8.14 -1.51 11.65
CA LYS A 14 9.17 -2.07 12.51
C LYS A 14 10.53 -1.53 12.12
N ARG A 15 11.23 -0.94 13.08
CA ARG A 15 12.62 -0.48 12.91
C ARG A 15 13.45 -0.57 14.18
N THR A 16 14.75 -0.52 13.99
CA THR A 16 15.77 -0.26 15.00
C THR A 16 16.15 1.22 14.91
N PRO A 17 15.69 2.08 15.85
CA PRO A 17 15.91 3.53 15.75
C PRO A 17 17.38 3.93 15.51
N GLU A 18 18.31 3.23 16.14
CA GLU A 18 19.75 3.48 16.03
C GLU A 18 20.32 3.22 14.63
N LEU A 19 19.68 2.37 13.84
CA LEU A 19 20.08 2.05 12.47
C LEU A 19 19.39 2.97 11.47
N CYS A 20 18.11 3.26 11.68
CA CYS A 20 17.29 3.97 10.69
C CYS A 20 17.29 5.50 10.85
N VAL A 21 17.81 6.04 11.95
CA VAL A 21 17.87 7.48 12.18
C VAL A 21 19.29 7.97 11.92
N PRO A 22 19.51 8.90 10.97
CA PRO A 22 20.82 9.51 10.76
C PRO A 22 21.37 10.17 12.03
N LYS A 23 22.64 9.93 12.36
CA LYS A 23 23.25 10.37 13.63
C LYS A 23 23.20 11.88 13.87
N ASP A 24 23.29 12.66 12.79
CA ASP A 24 23.16 14.13 12.81
C ASP A 24 21.75 14.61 13.19
N GLN A 25 20.73 13.74 13.09
CA GLN A 25 19.37 14.04 13.54
C GLN A 25 19.12 13.68 15.00
N TRP A 26 19.96 12.85 15.63
CA TRP A 26 19.63 12.26 16.94
C TRP A 26 19.32 13.28 18.01
N ASN A 27 20.10 14.36 18.07
CA ASN A 27 20.01 15.39 19.10
C ASN A 27 19.08 16.55 18.73
N GLN A 28 18.42 16.51 17.56
CA GLN A 28 17.43 17.52 17.22
C GLN A 28 16.23 17.38 18.18
N GLU A 29 15.87 18.46 18.84
CA GLU A 29 14.73 18.44 19.76
C GLU A 29 13.41 18.60 19.00
N ARG A 30 12.37 17.91 19.46
CA ARG A 30 11.00 18.06 18.96
C ARG A 30 10.01 18.13 20.09
N ASP A 31 8.95 18.92 19.89
CA ASP A 31 7.79 18.92 20.76
C ASP A 31 6.94 17.67 20.47
N THR A 32 6.74 16.84 21.49
CA THR A 32 5.99 15.58 21.41
C THR A 32 4.95 15.50 22.52
N PRO A 33 4.03 14.53 22.51
CA PRO A 33 3.06 14.32 23.61
C PRO A 33 3.75 13.98 24.94
N TRP A 34 5.01 13.56 24.92
CA TRP A 34 5.83 13.25 26.09
C TRP A 34 6.75 14.41 26.50
N GLY A 35 6.53 15.61 25.94
CA GLY A 35 7.35 16.79 26.16
C GLY A 35 8.38 17.02 25.04
N ARG A 36 9.25 18.00 25.26
CA ARG A 36 10.34 18.33 24.35
C ARG A 36 11.50 17.36 24.59
N ILE A 37 11.73 16.48 23.62
CA ILE A 37 12.73 15.39 23.72
C ILE A 37 13.59 15.32 22.47
N ARG A 38 14.72 14.61 22.53
CA ARG A 38 15.58 14.41 21.37
C ARG A 38 14.90 13.48 20.36
N TYR A 39 15.18 13.68 19.08
CA TYR A 39 14.53 12.93 18.02
C TYR A 39 14.75 11.42 18.17
N ILE A 40 15.96 10.97 18.55
CA ILE A 40 16.21 9.54 18.77
C ILE A 40 15.37 8.96 19.92
N GLU A 41 15.11 9.73 20.98
CA GLU A 41 14.28 9.31 22.12
C GLU A 41 12.81 9.18 21.69
N TYR A 42 12.32 10.16 20.93
CA TYR A 42 11.02 10.08 20.29
C TYR A 42 10.88 8.81 19.44
N ARG A 43 11.88 8.50 18.61
CA ARG A 43 11.87 7.31 17.75
C ARG A 43 11.87 6.00 18.53
N ARG A 44 12.46 5.96 19.73
CA ARG A 44 12.39 4.80 20.64
C ARG A 44 11.00 4.65 21.27
N LEU A 45 10.37 5.76 21.67
CA LEU A 45 9.05 5.73 22.33
C LEU A 45 7.92 5.26 21.41
N VAL A 46 7.98 5.60 20.12
CA VAL A 46 6.96 5.17 19.13
C VAL A 46 7.19 3.76 18.58
N GLU A 47 8.32 3.13 18.91
CA GLU A 47 8.67 1.81 18.41
C GLU A 47 8.14 0.73 19.36
N PHE A 48 7.22 -0.09 18.88
CA PHE A 48 6.62 -1.14 19.71
C PHE A 48 7.62 -2.26 19.99
N ASN A 49 7.50 -2.83 21.20
CA ASN A 49 8.29 -3.96 21.67
C ASN A 49 7.65 -5.31 21.25
N ALA A 50 8.32 -6.42 21.57
CA ALA A 50 7.85 -7.76 21.22
C ALA A 50 6.49 -8.13 21.83
N GLU A 51 6.21 -7.73 23.07
CA GLU A 51 4.95 -8.02 23.75
C GLU A 51 3.78 -7.29 23.08
N GLN A 52 3.98 -6.02 22.70
CA GLN A 52 2.99 -5.22 21.99
C GLN A 52 2.71 -5.76 20.58
N TYR A 53 3.75 -6.21 19.87
CA TYR A 53 3.55 -6.90 18.58
C TYR A 53 2.84 -8.25 18.74
N ALA A 54 3.11 -8.99 19.82
CA ALA A 54 2.37 -10.22 20.12
C ALA A 54 0.89 -9.96 20.44
N GLU A 55 0.56 -8.84 21.08
CA GLU A 55 -0.83 -8.40 21.28
C GLU A 55 -1.51 -8.09 19.94
N ILE A 56 -0.83 -7.34 19.06
CA ILE A 56 -1.32 -7.06 17.69
C ILE A 56 -1.58 -8.37 16.94
N ASP A 57 -0.64 -9.31 16.99
CA ASP A 57 -0.72 -10.59 16.31
C ASP A 57 -1.93 -11.42 16.80
N ALA A 58 -2.07 -11.56 18.12
CA ALA A 58 -3.21 -12.25 18.73
C ALA A 58 -4.54 -11.59 18.36
N TYR A 59 -4.60 -10.26 18.37
CA TYR A 59 -5.80 -9.51 18.03
C TYR A 59 -6.18 -9.66 16.56
N CYS A 60 -5.21 -9.54 15.64
CA CYS A 60 -5.46 -9.71 14.20
C CYS A 60 -5.93 -11.14 13.88
N ARG A 61 -5.33 -12.17 14.50
CA ARG A 61 -5.81 -13.56 14.37
C ARG A 61 -7.22 -13.75 14.89
N SER A 62 -7.59 -13.11 16.01
CA SER A 62 -8.95 -13.21 16.55
C SER A 62 -10.02 -12.59 15.63
N LEU A 63 -9.62 -11.64 14.79
CA LEU A 63 -10.48 -10.94 13.82
C LEU A 63 -10.39 -11.52 12.41
N ASP A 64 -9.56 -12.53 12.18
CA ASP A 64 -9.29 -13.10 10.86
C ASP A 64 -8.90 -12.00 9.85
N ILE A 65 -7.93 -11.16 10.21
CA ILE A 65 -7.36 -10.13 9.33
C ILE A 65 -5.85 -10.33 9.24
N ASP A 66 -5.33 -10.25 8.01
CA ASP A 66 -3.89 -10.32 7.81
C ASP A 66 -3.20 -9.09 8.40
N TRP A 67 -1.97 -9.27 8.87
CA TRP A 67 -1.16 -8.14 9.29
C TRP A 67 0.31 -8.31 8.90
N THR A 68 0.98 -7.18 8.69
CA THR A 68 2.40 -7.12 8.37
C THR A 68 3.02 -5.85 8.94
N ALA A 69 4.32 -5.65 8.73
CA ALA A 69 5.02 -4.41 9.00
C ALA A 69 5.94 -4.04 7.84
N SER A 70 6.13 -2.73 7.65
CA SER A 70 7.29 -2.29 6.88
C SER A 70 8.54 -2.47 7.72
N CYS A 71 9.47 -3.31 7.24
CA CYS A 71 10.75 -3.57 7.89
C CYS A 71 11.76 -2.55 7.34
N TRP A 72 12.36 -1.76 8.23
CA TRP A 72 13.26 -0.67 7.83
C TRP A 72 14.74 -1.03 7.91
N ASP A 73 15.06 -2.21 8.46
CA ASP A 73 16.41 -2.71 8.69
C ASP A 73 16.39 -4.24 8.83
N GLU A 74 17.57 -4.86 8.73
CA GLU A 74 17.72 -6.30 8.79
C GLU A 74 17.23 -6.94 10.10
N PRO A 75 17.49 -6.36 11.29
CA PRO A 75 16.88 -6.87 12.53
C PRO A 75 15.35 -6.86 12.52
N SER A 76 14.73 -5.92 11.81
CA SER A 76 13.27 -5.86 11.70
C SER A 76 12.68 -7.03 10.93
N ILE A 77 13.41 -7.58 9.94
CA ILE A 77 13.02 -8.82 9.25
C ILE A 77 13.04 -10.00 10.24
N ASP A 78 14.15 -10.15 10.98
CA ASP A 78 14.30 -11.24 11.95
C ASP A 78 13.26 -11.14 13.07
N PHE A 79 12.95 -9.92 13.51
CA PHE A 79 11.92 -9.67 14.51
C PHE A 79 10.53 -10.11 14.02
N MET A 80 10.24 -9.90 12.74
CA MET A 80 8.94 -10.20 12.16
C MET A 80 8.75 -11.68 11.82
N GLU A 81 9.83 -12.42 11.54
CA GLU A 81 9.78 -13.85 11.15
C GLU A 81 8.95 -14.75 12.10
N PRO A 82 9.08 -14.68 13.44
CA PRO A 82 8.28 -15.48 14.37
C PRO A 82 6.76 -15.27 14.26
N PHE A 83 6.32 -14.13 13.75
CA PHE A 83 4.89 -13.85 13.52
C PHE A 83 4.36 -14.42 12.21
N ALA A 84 5.25 -14.93 11.35
CA ALA A 84 4.95 -15.47 10.03
C ALA A 84 4.07 -14.54 9.17
N PRO A 85 4.47 -13.27 8.94
CA PRO A 85 3.66 -12.34 8.15
C PRO A 85 3.47 -12.89 6.73
N PRO A 86 2.35 -12.54 6.06
CA PRO A 86 2.07 -13.00 4.70
C PRO A 86 3.07 -12.46 3.68
N PHE A 87 3.64 -11.28 3.95
CA PHE A 87 4.68 -10.65 3.15
C PHE A 87 5.44 -9.62 3.99
N TYR A 88 6.61 -9.19 3.52
CA TYR A 88 7.32 -8.03 4.05
C TYR A 88 7.04 -6.78 3.22
N LYS A 89 6.90 -5.63 3.87
CA LYS A 89 6.88 -4.33 3.17
C LYS A 89 8.24 -3.65 3.26
N MET A 90 8.83 -3.29 2.12
CA MET A 90 9.98 -2.39 2.06
C MET A 90 9.50 -0.98 1.75
N ALA A 91 9.78 -0.03 2.63
CA ALA A 91 9.40 1.36 2.43
C ALA A 91 10.11 1.97 1.22
N SER A 92 9.55 3.02 0.63
CA SER A 92 10.20 3.75 -0.46
C SER A 92 11.60 4.26 -0.13
N ALA A 93 11.82 4.67 1.12
CA ALA A 93 13.14 5.07 1.60
C ALA A 93 14.17 3.93 1.62
N SER A 94 13.71 2.68 1.63
CA SER A 94 14.54 1.48 1.70
C SER A 94 14.73 0.82 0.34
N LEU A 95 14.21 1.40 -0.75
CA LEU A 95 14.27 0.79 -2.09
C LEU A 95 15.71 0.59 -2.57
N THR A 96 16.62 1.50 -2.21
CA THR A 96 18.03 1.45 -2.59
C THR A 96 18.90 0.69 -1.57
N ASP A 97 18.32 0.18 -0.48
CA ASP A 97 19.01 -0.61 0.54
C ASP A 97 19.14 -2.08 0.09
N LEU A 98 20.07 -2.33 -0.82
CA LEU A 98 20.27 -3.66 -1.41
C LEU A 98 20.60 -4.75 -0.37
N PRO A 99 21.39 -4.51 0.69
CA PRO A 99 21.55 -5.47 1.78
C PRO A 99 20.22 -5.89 2.41
N LEU A 100 19.35 -4.94 2.76
CA LEU A 100 18.03 -5.21 3.31
C LEU A 100 17.16 -6.01 2.33
N LEU A 101 17.12 -5.60 1.06
CA LEU A 101 16.35 -6.30 0.02
C LEU A 101 16.81 -7.75 -0.16
N ARG A 102 18.13 -7.99 -0.20
CA ARG A 102 18.70 -9.33 -0.32
C ARG A 102 18.39 -10.19 0.90
N LYS A 103 18.39 -9.60 2.11
CA LYS A 103 17.96 -10.31 3.31
C LYS A 103 16.50 -10.71 3.22
N ALA A 104 15.61 -9.81 2.81
CA ALA A 104 14.19 -10.10 2.63
C ALA A 104 14.00 -11.26 1.63
N ARG A 105 14.68 -11.20 0.49
CA ARG A 105 14.68 -12.29 -0.50
C ARG A 105 15.13 -13.63 0.08
N ALA A 106 16.19 -13.65 0.89
CA ALA A 106 16.76 -14.87 1.44
C ALA A 106 15.80 -15.62 2.38
N THR A 107 14.77 -14.94 2.92
CA THR A 107 13.72 -15.59 3.71
C THR A 107 12.76 -16.45 2.86
N GLY A 108 12.73 -16.22 1.54
CA GLY A 108 11.75 -16.83 0.63
C GLY A 108 10.33 -16.26 0.75
N ARG A 109 10.08 -15.35 1.71
CA ARG A 109 8.77 -14.75 1.94
C ARG A 109 8.44 -13.71 0.86
N PRO A 110 7.16 -13.53 0.48
CA PRO A 110 6.78 -12.49 -0.47
C PRO A 110 7.18 -11.10 0.02
N VAL A 111 7.56 -10.22 -0.93
CA VAL A 111 7.96 -8.86 -0.63
C VAL A 111 7.10 -7.87 -1.41
N MET A 112 6.61 -6.85 -0.73
CA MET A 112 5.99 -5.67 -1.32
C MET A 112 6.96 -4.50 -1.23
N ILE A 113 7.20 -3.79 -2.33
CA ILE A 113 8.02 -2.57 -2.36
C ILE A 113 7.17 -1.36 -2.78
N SER A 114 7.51 -0.16 -2.31
CA SER A 114 6.96 1.09 -2.86
C SER A 114 8.05 1.87 -3.57
N THR A 115 7.72 2.51 -4.69
CA THR A 115 8.72 3.10 -5.59
C THR A 115 8.81 4.64 -5.54
N GLY A 116 8.24 5.28 -4.51
CA GLY A 116 8.35 6.74 -4.36
C GLY A 116 9.79 7.18 -4.07
N MET A 117 10.13 8.41 -4.47
CA MET A 117 11.50 8.97 -4.40
C MET A 117 12.53 8.25 -5.29
N SER A 118 12.11 7.37 -6.19
CA SER A 118 13.02 6.53 -6.96
C SER A 118 12.90 6.78 -8.45
N THR A 119 14.05 6.72 -9.11
CA THR A 119 14.18 6.65 -10.56
C THR A 119 13.85 5.25 -11.06
N MET A 120 13.59 5.09 -12.37
CA MET A 120 13.38 3.77 -12.96
C MET A 120 14.59 2.84 -12.80
N ASP A 121 15.82 3.36 -12.87
CA ASP A 121 17.05 2.57 -12.72
C ASP A 121 17.19 2.00 -11.30
N GLU A 122 16.80 2.77 -10.28
CA GLU A 122 16.76 2.30 -8.89
C GLU A 122 15.68 1.23 -8.68
N ILE A 123 14.50 1.40 -9.30
CA ILE A 123 13.44 0.39 -9.28
C ILE A 123 13.94 -0.91 -9.92
N ILE A 124 14.57 -0.83 -11.09
CA ILE A 124 15.13 -2.00 -11.78
C ILE A 124 16.15 -2.71 -10.88
N THR A 125 17.09 -1.96 -10.32
CA THR A 125 18.11 -2.51 -9.42
C THR A 125 17.50 -3.20 -8.19
N ALA A 126 16.45 -2.62 -7.60
CA ALA A 126 15.75 -3.19 -6.46
C ALA A 126 15.02 -4.50 -6.83
N VAL A 127 14.34 -4.51 -7.98
CA VAL A 127 13.65 -5.70 -8.50
C VAL A 127 14.65 -6.81 -8.82
N GLU A 128 15.82 -6.49 -9.37
CA GLU A 128 16.90 -7.47 -9.61
C GLU A 128 17.44 -8.06 -8.31
N ALA A 129 17.61 -7.24 -7.27
CA ALA A 129 18.06 -7.69 -5.96
C ALA A 129 17.06 -8.66 -5.31
N LEU A 130 15.76 -8.38 -5.41
CA LEU A 130 14.68 -9.21 -4.86
C LEU A 130 14.36 -10.44 -5.71
N GLY A 131 14.44 -10.32 -7.03
CA GLY A 131 13.80 -11.24 -7.95
C GLY A 131 12.27 -11.07 -7.98
N THR A 132 11.64 -11.49 -9.08
CA THR A 132 10.18 -11.43 -9.24
C THR A 132 9.48 -12.71 -8.80
N HIS A 133 10.20 -13.83 -8.75
CA HIS A 133 9.69 -15.16 -8.41
C HIS A 133 10.55 -15.83 -7.34
N ASP A 134 9.94 -16.75 -6.58
CA ASP A 134 10.64 -17.63 -5.66
C ASP A 134 11.37 -18.77 -6.40
N GLU A 135 12.06 -19.64 -5.65
CA GLU A 135 12.80 -20.78 -6.20
C GLU A 135 11.90 -21.81 -6.90
N GLN A 136 10.60 -21.80 -6.60
CA GLN A 136 9.59 -22.66 -7.24
C GLN A 136 8.94 -21.99 -8.46
N GLY A 137 9.37 -20.78 -8.83
CA GLY A 137 8.84 -20.04 -9.97
C GLY A 137 7.46 -19.42 -9.72
N ARG A 138 7.05 -19.24 -8.47
CA ARG A 138 5.82 -18.50 -8.10
C ARG A 138 6.17 -17.02 -7.91
N VAL A 139 5.27 -16.12 -8.32
CA VAL A 139 5.48 -14.68 -8.13
C VAL A 139 5.64 -14.39 -6.64
N ASN A 140 6.72 -13.71 -6.28
CA ASN A 140 7.09 -13.45 -4.89
C ASN A 140 7.35 -11.96 -4.61
N LEU A 141 6.93 -11.10 -5.53
CA LEU A 141 7.12 -9.65 -5.48
C LEU A 141 5.80 -8.94 -5.77
N MET A 142 5.56 -7.83 -5.06
CA MET A 142 4.50 -6.86 -5.34
C MET A 142 5.13 -5.46 -5.41
N ILE A 143 4.70 -4.64 -6.38
CA ILE A 143 5.29 -3.30 -6.59
C ILE A 143 4.20 -2.25 -6.51
N ALA A 144 4.35 -1.28 -5.60
CA ALA A 144 3.43 -0.18 -5.44
C ALA A 144 4.00 1.10 -6.06
N HIS A 145 3.29 1.66 -7.04
CA HIS A 145 3.51 3.04 -7.43
C HIS A 145 3.20 3.98 -6.26
N SER A 146 4.02 5.01 -6.05
CA SER A 146 3.91 5.92 -4.91
C SER A 146 4.62 7.24 -5.18
N THR A 147 4.12 8.32 -4.57
CA THR A 147 4.84 9.59 -4.45
C THR A 147 4.95 9.92 -2.96
N SER A 148 6.18 9.99 -2.42
CA SER A 148 6.45 10.08 -0.98
C SER A 148 6.41 11.51 -0.42
N THR A 149 5.38 12.28 -0.77
CA THR A 149 5.06 13.57 -0.14
C THR A 149 3.77 13.42 0.66
N TYR A 150 3.69 14.04 1.84
CA TYR A 150 2.63 13.77 2.83
C TYR A 150 2.01 15.09 3.34
N PRO A 151 0.83 15.52 2.84
CA PRO A 151 0.07 14.91 1.76
C PRO A 151 0.67 15.19 0.37
N CYS A 152 0.46 14.26 -0.56
CA CYS A 152 0.87 14.44 -1.95
C CYS A 152 -0.16 15.25 -2.73
N ARG A 153 0.32 16.16 -3.59
CA ARG A 153 -0.54 16.94 -4.49
C ARG A 153 -1.03 16.06 -5.64
N VAL A 154 -2.27 16.27 -6.07
CA VAL A 154 -2.89 15.42 -7.11
C VAL A 154 -2.14 15.44 -8.44
N GLU A 155 -1.50 16.56 -8.77
CA GLU A 155 -0.72 16.72 -10.01
C GLU A 155 0.62 15.94 -9.97
N GLU A 156 1.10 15.58 -8.78
CA GLU A 156 2.37 14.86 -8.55
C GLU A 156 2.16 13.34 -8.42
N LEU A 157 0.90 12.88 -8.43
CA LEU A 157 0.58 11.46 -8.25
C LEU A 157 0.98 10.58 -9.42
N ASN A 158 0.94 11.11 -10.65
CA ASN A 158 1.36 10.40 -11.86
C ASN A 158 0.83 8.95 -11.97
N LEU A 159 -0.48 8.73 -11.83
CA LEU A 159 -1.07 7.38 -11.78
C LEU A 159 -0.79 6.52 -13.04
N ARG A 160 -0.43 7.14 -14.18
CA ARG A 160 0.00 6.41 -15.39
C ARG A 160 1.25 5.57 -15.18
N MET A 161 2.04 5.81 -14.12
CA MET A 161 3.14 4.91 -13.75
C MET A 161 2.66 3.48 -13.42
N ILE A 162 1.40 3.30 -13.03
CA ILE A 162 0.82 1.96 -12.83
C ILE A 162 0.89 1.16 -14.14
N ASP A 163 0.53 1.78 -15.27
CA ASP A 163 0.60 1.14 -16.59
C ASP A 163 2.04 0.85 -17.00
N THR A 164 2.97 1.78 -16.73
CA THR A 164 4.41 1.60 -17.00
C THR A 164 4.98 0.41 -16.22
N LEU A 165 4.71 0.33 -14.91
CA LEU A 165 5.18 -0.79 -14.08
C LEU A 165 4.57 -2.11 -14.53
N ARG A 166 3.27 -2.13 -14.89
CA ARG A 166 2.60 -3.33 -15.42
C ARG A 166 3.21 -3.80 -16.74
N GLY A 167 3.59 -2.86 -17.61
CA GLY A 167 4.27 -3.16 -18.88
C GLY A 167 5.68 -3.71 -18.68
N ASN A 168 6.42 -3.16 -17.71
CA ASN A 168 7.80 -3.57 -17.42
C ASN A 168 7.91 -4.88 -16.65
N TYR A 169 6.92 -5.18 -15.79
CA TYR A 169 6.92 -6.36 -14.92
C TYR A 169 5.64 -7.20 -15.11
N PRO A 170 5.42 -7.77 -16.31
CA PRO A 170 4.23 -8.57 -16.59
C PRO A 170 4.14 -9.78 -15.64
N GLY A 171 2.96 -9.99 -15.07
CA GLY A 171 2.70 -11.05 -14.10
C GLY A 171 2.99 -10.68 -12.64
N VAL A 172 3.73 -9.59 -12.39
CA VAL A 172 3.95 -9.07 -11.03
C VAL A 172 2.76 -8.20 -10.62
N PRO A 173 2.13 -8.43 -9.44
CA PRO A 173 1.11 -7.55 -8.91
C PRO A 173 1.63 -6.11 -8.76
N ILE A 174 1.02 -5.20 -9.52
CA ILE A 174 1.27 -3.77 -9.42
C ILE A 174 0.12 -3.12 -8.68
N GLY A 175 0.41 -2.31 -7.68
CA GLY A 175 -0.59 -1.58 -6.89
C GLY A 175 -0.25 -0.11 -6.73
N TYR A 176 -0.95 0.55 -5.82
CA TYR A 176 -0.78 1.98 -5.55
C TYR A 176 -0.74 2.25 -4.04
N SER A 177 0.29 2.97 -3.60
CA SER A 177 0.45 3.44 -2.23
C SER A 177 0.24 4.94 -2.21
N GLY A 178 -0.95 5.36 -1.75
CA GLY A 178 -1.40 6.74 -1.81
C GLY A 178 -1.09 7.55 -0.56
N HIS A 179 -0.68 8.80 -0.76
CA HIS A 179 -0.43 9.80 0.30
C HIS A 179 -1.18 11.12 0.06
N GLU A 180 -2.06 11.16 -0.93
CA GLU A 180 -2.99 12.27 -1.18
C GLU A 180 -4.08 12.38 -0.11
N THR A 181 -4.74 13.53 0.02
CA THR A 181 -5.85 13.69 0.99
C THR A 181 -7.15 13.01 0.54
N GLY A 182 -7.47 13.06 -0.77
CA GLY A 182 -8.74 12.59 -1.31
C GLY A 182 -8.74 11.10 -1.69
N LEU A 183 -9.92 10.51 -1.85
CA LEU A 183 -10.07 9.08 -2.21
C LEU A 183 -10.08 8.83 -3.72
N ALA A 184 -10.37 9.87 -4.52
CA ALA A 184 -10.54 9.73 -5.97
C ALA A 184 -9.33 9.14 -6.69
N PRO A 185 -8.07 9.51 -6.36
CA PRO A 185 -6.91 8.91 -7.02
C PRO A 185 -6.74 7.42 -6.72
N SER A 186 -7.04 6.99 -5.50
CA SER A 186 -7.03 5.56 -5.13
C SER A 186 -8.07 4.75 -5.91
N MET A 187 -9.28 5.28 -6.10
CA MET A 187 -10.30 4.66 -6.96
C MET A 187 -9.88 4.61 -8.44
N ALA A 188 -9.28 5.70 -8.94
CA ALA A 188 -8.76 5.77 -10.29
C ALA A 188 -7.62 4.77 -10.52
N ALA A 189 -6.73 4.58 -9.55
CA ALA A 189 -5.67 3.59 -9.61
C ALA A 189 -6.22 2.17 -9.83
N VAL A 190 -7.28 1.78 -9.12
CA VAL A 190 -7.95 0.48 -9.34
C VAL A 190 -8.57 0.40 -10.74
N ALA A 191 -9.25 1.45 -11.19
CA ALA A 191 -9.81 1.49 -12.55
C ALA A 191 -8.72 1.40 -13.64
N MET A 192 -7.50 1.85 -13.36
CA MET A 192 -6.32 1.71 -14.21
C MET A 192 -5.61 0.34 -14.05
N GLY A 193 -6.14 -0.54 -13.21
CA GLY A 193 -5.63 -1.90 -13.03
C GLY A 193 -4.61 -2.07 -11.90
N ALA A 194 -4.55 -1.17 -10.92
CA ALA A 194 -3.88 -1.49 -9.67
C ALA A 194 -4.56 -2.72 -9.02
N SER A 195 -3.75 -3.70 -8.63
CA SER A 195 -4.17 -4.98 -8.02
C SER A 195 -4.32 -4.90 -6.50
N PHE A 196 -3.76 -3.87 -5.87
CA PHE A 196 -3.88 -3.60 -4.44
C PHE A 196 -3.72 -2.10 -4.17
N LEU A 197 -4.21 -1.66 -3.00
CA LEU A 197 -4.07 -0.29 -2.50
C LEU A 197 -3.44 -0.27 -1.11
N GLU A 198 -2.54 0.68 -0.86
CA GLU A 198 -2.04 1.02 0.49
C GLU A 198 -2.40 2.47 0.81
N ARG A 199 -2.97 2.69 2.00
CA ARG A 199 -3.33 4.00 2.54
C ARG A 199 -3.01 4.04 4.03
N HIS A 200 -2.50 5.17 4.52
CA HIS A 200 -2.44 5.41 5.96
C HIS A 200 -3.85 5.56 6.51
N VAL A 201 -4.10 5.01 7.70
CA VAL A 201 -5.41 5.03 8.37
C VAL A 201 -5.26 5.68 9.74
N THR A 202 -6.26 6.46 10.14
CA THR A 202 -6.31 7.08 11.47
C THR A 202 -7.70 6.98 12.10
N LEU A 203 -7.76 7.12 13.42
CA LEU A 203 -9.00 7.28 14.16
C LEU A 203 -9.51 8.73 14.08
N ASP A 204 -8.60 9.70 14.04
CA ASP A 204 -8.91 11.13 13.95
C ASP A 204 -7.69 11.88 13.39
N ARG A 205 -7.90 12.65 12.32
CA ARG A 205 -6.84 13.44 11.65
C ARG A 205 -6.30 14.58 12.50
N ALA A 206 -6.97 14.97 13.57
CA ALA A 206 -6.51 15.97 14.54
C ALA A 206 -5.59 15.37 15.61
N MET A 207 -5.43 14.04 15.67
CA MET A 207 -4.46 13.41 16.57
C MET A 207 -3.04 13.90 16.30
N TRP A 208 -2.18 13.79 17.31
CA TRP A 208 -0.77 14.10 17.14
C TRP A 208 -0.09 13.07 16.23
N GLY A 209 0.76 13.54 15.30
CA GLY A 209 1.55 12.70 14.41
C GLY A 209 1.73 13.33 13.02
N THR A 210 2.85 13.04 12.36
CA THR A 210 3.21 13.65 11.07
C THR A 210 2.34 13.19 9.91
N ASP A 211 1.80 11.97 10.00
CA ASP A 211 1.13 11.33 8.87
C ASP A 211 -0.40 11.48 8.94
N GLN A 212 -0.90 12.09 10.02
CA GLN A 212 -2.34 12.19 10.32
C GLN A 212 -3.10 12.96 9.23
N ALA A 213 -2.51 14.04 8.72
CA ALA A 213 -3.11 14.86 7.66
C ALA A 213 -3.25 14.12 6.31
N ALA A 214 -2.38 13.14 6.03
CA ALA A 214 -2.45 12.31 4.83
C ALA A 214 -3.29 11.03 5.05
N SER A 215 -3.65 10.72 6.29
CA SER A 215 -4.34 9.50 6.67
C SER A 215 -5.85 9.57 6.38
N VAL A 216 -6.42 8.40 6.13
CA VAL A 216 -7.85 8.18 5.90
C VAL A 216 -8.52 7.78 7.21
N GLU A 217 -9.56 8.50 7.61
CA GLU A 217 -10.37 8.11 8.77
C GLU A 217 -11.23 6.87 8.45
N LEU A 218 -11.71 6.17 9.48
CA LEU A 218 -12.43 4.90 9.31
C LEU A 218 -13.63 5.00 8.36
N ILE A 219 -14.42 6.07 8.42
CA ILE A 219 -15.55 6.30 7.50
C ILE A 219 -15.07 6.48 6.05
N GLY A 220 -13.93 7.15 5.87
CA GLY A 220 -13.29 7.31 4.56
C GLY A 220 -12.76 5.98 4.02
N LEU A 221 -12.24 5.11 4.90
CA LEU A 221 -11.73 3.80 4.53
C LEU A 221 -12.87 2.87 4.08
N GLU A 222 -13.97 2.82 4.84
CA GLU A 222 -15.18 2.06 4.47
C GLU A 222 -15.72 2.51 3.11
N ARG A 223 -15.81 3.84 2.91
CA ARG A 223 -16.21 4.42 1.63
C ARG A 223 -15.28 4.01 0.50
N LEU A 224 -13.97 4.10 0.71
CA LEU A 224 -12.97 3.73 -0.30
C LEU A 224 -13.14 2.27 -0.72
N ILE A 225 -13.22 1.36 0.25
CA ILE A 225 -13.32 -0.08 -0.01
C ILE A 225 -14.63 -0.40 -0.74
N ARG A 226 -15.77 0.15 -0.29
CA ARG A 226 -17.05 0.01 -0.98
C ARG A 226 -16.95 0.47 -2.44
N ASP A 227 -16.44 1.67 -2.67
CA ASP A 227 -16.38 2.26 -4.01
C ASP A 227 -15.41 1.48 -4.91
N VAL A 228 -14.31 0.94 -4.36
CA VAL A 228 -13.40 0.03 -5.06
C VAL A 228 -14.12 -1.26 -5.49
N ARG A 229 -14.89 -1.90 -4.61
CA ARG A 229 -15.67 -3.11 -4.96
C ARG A 229 -16.75 -2.81 -6.00
N ASP A 230 -17.35 -1.63 -5.98
CA ASP A 230 -18.28 -1.20 -7.02
C ASP A 230 -17.58 -1.04 -8.38
N ILE A 231 -16.39 -0.44 -8.40
CA ILE A 231 -15.57 -0.28 -9.61
C ILE A 231 -15.18 -1.65 -10.17
N GLU A 232 -14.64 -2.56 -9.35
CA GLU A 232 -14.23 -3.90 -9.77
C GLU A 232 -15.38 -4.66 -10.45
N ARG A 233 -16.59 -4.62 -9.87
CA ARG A 233 -17.80 -5.23 -10.45
C ARG A 233 -18.25 -4.54 -11.74
N SER A 234 -17.99 -3.24 -11.87
CA SER A 234 -18.45 -2.43 -13.00
C SER A 234 -17.53 -2.48 -14.22
N LEU A 235 -16.24 -2.82 -14.05
CA LEU A 235 -15.26 -2.90 -15.14
C LEU A 235 -15.68 -3.91 -16.23
N GLY A 236 -16.29 -5.03 -15.83
CA GLY A 236 -16.76 -6.06 -16.75
C GLY A 236 -15.64 -6.71 -17.57
N ASP A 237 -15.98 -7.24 -18.75
CA ASP A 237 -15.06 -7.98 -19.63
C ASP A 237 -14.77 -7.26 -20.95
N GLY A 238 -15.23 -6.01 -21.10
CA GLY A 238 -15.07 -5.21 -22.32
C GLY A 238 -15.95 -5.64 -23.51
N VAL A 239 -16.78 -6.68 -23.38
CA VAL A 239 -17.65 -7.14 -24.49
C VAL A 239 -18.99 -6.41 -24.43
N LYS A 240 -19.31 -5.66 -25.50
CA LYS A 240 -20.59 -4.94 -25.61
C LYS A 240 -21.76 -5.91 -25.68
N ARG A 241 -22.67 -5.80 -24.71
CA ARG A 241 -23.93 -6.54 -24.66
C ARG A 241 -25.12 -5.59 -24.67
N VAL A 242 -26.28 -6.14 -25.06
CA VAL A 242 -27.59 -5.55 -24.79
C VAL A 242 -28.22 -6.43 -23.73
N TYR A 243 -28.46 -5.87 -22.56
CA TYR A 243 -29.04 -6.62 -21.44
C TYR A 243 -30.56 -6.78 -21.60
N ASP A 244 -31.14 -7.79 -20.98
CA ASP A 244 -32.60 -8.02 -21.01
C ASP A 244 -33.40 -6.81 -20.52
N SER A 245 -32.85 -6.10 -19.54
CA SER A 245 -33.38 -4.83 -19.01
C SER A 245 -33.43 -3.72 -20.05
N GLU A 246 -32.56 -3.75 -21.06
CA GLU A 246 -32.54 -2.77 -22.16
C GLU A 246 -33.54 -3.10 -23.27
N LEU A 247 -34.02 -4.35 -23.39
CA LEU A 247 -34.86 -4.77 -24.51
C LEU A 247 -36.17 -3.99 -24.62
N GLY A 248 -36.77 -3.62 -23.48
CA GLY A 248 -37.97 -2.78 -23.43
C GLY A 248 -37.73 -1.37 -23.99
N ALA A 249 -36.69 -0.69 -23.49
CA ALA A 249 -36.30 0.64 -23.97
C ALA A 249 -35.87 0.60 -25.44
N ARG A 250 -35.15 -0.45 -25.84
CA ARG A 250 -34.72 -0.70 -27.21
C ARG A 250 -35.91 -0.78 -28.17
N ARG A 251 -36.96 -1.56 -27.83
CA ARG A 251 -38.18 -1.66 -28.67
C ARG A 251 -38.91 -0.32 -28.79
N LYS A 252 -38.98 0.46 -27.70
CA LYS A 252 -39.70 1.74 -27.66
C LYS A 252 -38.99 2.87 -28.40
N LEU A 253 -37.67 2.93 -28.30
CA LEU A 253 -36.89 4.12 -28.68
C LEU A 253 -36.05 3.96 -29.95
N ARG A 254 -35.67 2.73 -30.33
CA ARG A 254 -34.89 2.55 -31.57
C ARG A 254 -35.79 2.76 -32.78
N ARG A 255 -35.44 3.74 -33.60
CA ARG A 255 -36.02 3.89 -34.94
C ARG A 255 -35.49 2.75 -35.83
N VAL A 256 -36.40 1.98 -36.38
CA VAL A 256 -36.15 1.07 -37.49
C VAL A 256 -36.80 1.70 -38.71
N CYS A 257 -36.06 1.90 -39.80
CA CYS A 257 -36.67 2.22 -41.08
C CYS A 257 -37.50 1.00 -41.50
N SER A 258 -38.82 1.06 -41.32
CA SER A 258 -39.72 0.25 -42.10
C SER A 258 -39.54 0.68 -43.54
N ALA A 259 -38.96 -0.18 -44.38
CA ALA A 259 -39.04 -0.01 -45.82
C ALA A 259 -40.53 0.15 -46.16
N VAL A 260 -40.88 1.31 -46.71
CA VAL A 260 -42.21 1.57 -47.25
C VAL A 260 -42.38 0.57 -48.40
N SER A 261 -43.26 -0.41 -48.19
CA SER A 261 -43.73 -1.34 -49.23
C SER A 261 -44.52 -0.59 -50.29
#